data_AF-A0A1B6E054-F1
#
_entry.id   AF-A0A1B6E054-F1
#
_cell.length_a   1.000
_cell.length_b   1.000
_cell.length_c   1.000
_cell.angle_alpha   90.00
_cell.angle_beta   90.00
_cell.angle_gamma   90.00
#
_symmetry.space_group_name_H-M   'P 1'
#
loop_
_entity.id
_entity.type
_entity.pdbx_description
1 polymer ?
#
loop_
_entity_poly.entity_id
_entity_poly.type
_entity_poly.pdbx_seq_one_letter_code
_entity_poly.pdbx_strand_id
1 'polypeptide(L)'
;MLSLILYVCVFISAFNFGEILTNPLYNKNHKCGYDSCPKPKDGYLNVHMVSHTHNDAGWLKTVDQYFYGSKKKIQWAGVQYIIDSIIEALVKNPSRRFVYVESAFFWKWWQLQNENIRNKVKNLVNEGRLEFIGGGWTMHDEATTHYQSIIDQMSWGFRRLDDSFGDCARPRVGWQIDPFGHSRESASIMARFGFDGLLFGRLDYQDQGLRKYERRLEMIWESSANLGTKSDLFTSILYNLYSAPNWFCFDVVCGDPPIIDDKESPDYNADKRAADFVRYVNEVAKVYTTNNVLITMGGDFTYQAGSYYFLNLDRLMKAVNEIQPNGSKMNLFYSTPSCYLKAVNDEQKTYTTKNDDFFPYASQEHAYWTGFFTSRPTLKYFERIGNNFLQVCKQLFTIAGLDRNNQKQLNTMREAMGILQHHDAITGTEKQHVAFDYARQLNKGFTDCGNVANLALRKLMEKETIGVTNEDISLQSCMLLNISSCEITENNNTFVVTLYNPLSRKVSRYVRLPVKGNGDSYTIYDPSGNLIKTQTLPIPHSVLKIPGRTSLAKEEVVFLAKDLPMMGYRSYYVSEKNANEISGMKMKKFRNNYIHDKERTKIRIGDVTVDQSFWWY
;
A
#
# COMPACT_ATOMS: atom_id res chain seq x y z
N MET A 1 -71.98 -41.88 -7.08
CA MET A 1 -72.99 -40.82 -6.87
C MET A 1 -72.25 -39.60 -6.31
N LEU A 2 -72.36 -38.49 -7.05
CA LEU A 2 -71.95 -37.10 -6.82
C LEU A 2 -71.14 -36.67 -5.56
N SER A 3 -69.98 -36.03 -5.86
CA SER A 3 -69.60 -34.62 -5.60
C SER A 3 -69.64 -33.94 -4.21
N LEU A 4 -68.57 -33.14 -3.98
CA LEU A 4 -68.49 -31.84 -3.27
C LEU A 4 -68.51 -31.86 -1.71
N ILE A 5 -67.82 -31.04 -0.89
CA ILE A 5 -66.78 -29.99 -1.03
C ILE A 5 -66.41 -29.46 0.40
N LEU A 6 -65.19 -28.88 0.59
CA LEU A 6 -64.71 -27.94 1.65
C LEU A 6 -64.63 -28.40 3.14
N TYR A 7 -63.67 -28.07 4.04
CA TYR A 7 -62.46 -27.20 4.05
C TYR A 7 -61.57 -27.50 5.29
N VAL A 8 -60.23 -27.45 5.09
CA VAL A 8 -59.18 -26.76 5.91
C VAL A 8 -58.94 -27.15 7.39
N CYS A 9 -57.78 -27.76 7.72
CA CYS A 9 -56.58 -27.09 8.30
C CYS A 9 -55.53 -28.07 8.92
N VAL A 10 -54.26 -27.91 8.48
CA VAL A 10 -52.94 -28.15 9.14
C VAL A 10 -52.55 -29.53 9.73
N PHE A 11 -51.61 -30.24 9.06
CA PHE A 11 -50.21 -30.51 9.49
C PHE A 11 -49.59 -31.74 8.76
N ILE A 12 -48.39 -31.54 8.22
CA ILE A 12 -47.27 -32.51 8.01
C ILE A 12 -47.50 -33.69 7.02
N SER A 13 -46.94 -33.58 5.81
CA SER A 13 -45.63 -34.18 5.43
C SER A 13 -45.52 -34.50 3.93
N ALA A 14 -44.33 -34.22 3.39
CA ALA A 14 -43.69 -34.87 2.24
C ALA A 14 -44.23 -34.54 0.82
N PHE A 15 -43.53 -33.66 0.08
CA PHE A 15 -42.47 -34.05 -0.88
C PHE A 15 -42.01 -32.85 -1.75
N ASN A 16 -40.68 -32.68 -1.81
CA ASN A 16 -39.83 -32.21 -2.90
C ASN A 16 -40.19 -30.96 -3.73
N PHE A 17 -39.44 -29.88 -3.50
CA PHE A 17 -38.53 -29.30 -4.50
C PHE A 17 -37.47 -28.46 -3.76
N GLY A 18 -36.40 -29.12 -3.33
CA GLY A 18 -35.17 -28.47 -2.90
C GLY A 18 -34.16 -28.55 -4.04
N GLU A 19 -34.12 -27.54 -4.90
CA GLU A 19 -32.91 -27.28 -5.68
C GLU A 19 -31.86 -26.74 -4.71
N ILE A 20 -31.11 -27.66 -4.14
CA ILE A 20 -29.81 -27.37 -3.57
C ILE A 20 -28.94 -26.94 -4.76
N LEU A 21 -28.75 -25.63 -4.92
CA LEU A 21 -27.59 -25.07 -5.60
C LEU A 21 -26.35 -25.56 -4.85
N THR A 22 -25.94 -26.78 -5.16
CA THR A 22 -24.65 -27.32 -4.78
C THR A 22 -23.62 -26.47 -5.50
N ASN A 23 -23.01 -25.57 -4.73
CA ASN A 23 -21.80 -24.85 -5.10
C ASN A 23 -20.83 -25.85 -5.77
N PRO A 24 -20.46 -25.69 -7.05
CA PRO A 24 -19.58 -26.65 -7.69
C PRO A 24 -18.19 -26.55 -7.04
N LEU A 25 -17.90 -27.51 -6.17
CA LEU A 25 -16.57 -27.93 -5.74
C LEU A 25 -15.68 -26.83 -5.12
N TYR A 26 -15.96 -26.48 -3.86
CA TYR A 26 -14.90 -26.05 -2.94
C TYR A 26 -14.03 -27.27 -2.60
N ASN A 27 -12.98 -27.49 -3.38
CA ASN A 27 -12.10 -28.66 -3.24
C ASN A 27 -11.22 -28.48 -2.00
N LYS A 28 -11.44 -29.24 -0.92
CA LYS A 28 -10.71 -29.13 0.36
C LYS A 28 -9.21 -29.46 0.30
N ASN A 29 -8.69 -29.96 -0.82
CA ASN A 29 -7.26 -30.23 -1.03
C ASN A 29 -6.63 -29.09 -1.85
N HIS A 30 -6.37 -27.94 -1.23
CA HIS A 30 -5.68 -26.83 -1.89
C HIS A 30 -4.23 -27.24 -2.20
N LYS A 31 -3.78 -27.03 -3.44
CA LYS A 31 -2.39 -27.19 -3.87
C LYS A 31 -1.85 -25.82 -4.25
N CYS A 32 -1.67 -24.94 -3.27
CA CYS A 32 -1.12 -23.59 -3.44
C CYS A 32 0.27 -23.47 -2.80
N GLY A 33 0.94 -22.32 -2.96
CA GLY A 33 2.32 -22.15 -2.48
C GLY A 33 3.28 -23.16 -3.11
N TYR A 34 4.24 -23.68 -2.34
CA TYR A 34 5.26 -24.61 -2.83
C TYR A 34 4.71 -25.95 -3.31
N ASP A 35 3.58 -26.42 -2.76
CA ASP A 35 2.94 -27.66 -3.19
C ASP A 35 2.34 -27.54 -4.60
N SER A 36 2.11 -26.30 -5.06
CA SER A 36 1.65 -26.02 -6.41
C SER A 36 2.77 -26.07 -7.45
N CYS A 37 4.04 -26.04 -7.05
CA CYS A 37 5.12 -25.75 -7.97
C CYS A 37 5.35 -26.85 -9.02
N PRO A 38 5.53 -26.49 -10.30
CA PRO A 38 5.98 -27.45 -11.30
C PRO A 38 7.34 -28.02 -10.90
N LYS A 39 7.55 -29.31 -11.14
CA LYS A 39 8.82 -29.97 -10.82
C LYS A 39 9.86 -29.65 -11.89
N PRO A 40 11.03 -29.11 -11.51
CA PRO A 40 12.19 -29.04 -12.40
C PRO A 40 12.58 -30.44 -12.92
N LYS A 41 13.24 -30.49 -14.08
CA LYS A 41 13.74 -31.72 -14.70
C LYS A 41 15.21 -31.93 -14.32
N ASP A 42 15.51 -33.07 -13.71
CA ASP A 42 16.86 -33.38 -13.23
C ASP A 42 17.87 -33.46 -14.38
N GLY A 43 19.04 -32.84 -14.19
CA GLY A 43 20.11 -32.82 -15.19
C GLY A 43 19.87 -31.87 -16.37
N TYR A 44 18.83 -31.04 -16.32
CA TYR A 44 18.53 -29.98 -17.29
C TYR A 44 18.76 -28.60 -16.68
N LEU A 45 19.00 -27.62 -17.55
CA LEU A 45 18.81 -26.20 -17.24
C LEU A 45 17.31 -25.91 -17.25
N ASN A 46 16.77 -25.61 -16.08
CA ASN A 46 15.37 -25.35 -15.84
C ASN A 46 15.08 -23.84 -15.95
N VAL A 47 14.23 -23.48 -16.89
CA VAL A 47 13.90 -22.09 -17.21
C VAL A 47 12.50 -21.78 -16.68
N HIS A 48 12.47 -21.03 -15.60
CA HIS A 48 11.25 -20.56 -14.93
C HIS A 48 10.70 -19.36 -15.69
N MET A 49 9.71 -19.60 -16.56
CA MET A 49 9.04 -18.56 -17.33
C MET A 49 8.00 -17.85 -16.46
N VAL A 50 8.31 -16.65 -15.97
CA VAL A 50 7.46 -15.90 -15.03
C VAL A 50 6.70 -14.81 -15.77
N SER A 51 5.41 -15.06 -16.00
CA SER A 51 4.48 -14.09 -16.59
C SER A 51 4.08 -13.04 -15.56
N HIS A 52 4.33 -11.76 -15.85
CA HIS A 52 3.94 -10.65 -14.97
C HIS A 52 3.58 -9.39 -15.78
N THR A 53 2.97 -8.43 -15.10
CA THR A 53 2.73 -7.08 -15.61
C THR A 53 3.12 -6.09 -14.53
N HIS A 54 3.84 -5.03 -14.89
CA HIS A 54 4.18 -3.95 -13.97
C HIS A 54 3.12 -2.86 -14.09
N ASN A 55 2.36 -2.59 -13.03
CA ASN A 55 1.22 -1.68 -13.08
C ASN A 55 1.41 -0.54 -12.07
N ASP A 56 2.06 0.53 -12.50
CA ASP A 56 2.30 1.71 -11.66
C ASP A 56 1.00 2.30 -11.12
N ALA A 57 0.98 2.51 -9.80
CA ALA A 57 -0.13 3.12 -9.08
C ALA A 57 -0.10 4.65 -9.24
N GLY A 58 -0.08 5.07 -10.51
CA GLY A 58 0.11 6.43 -10.98
C GLY A 58 1.59 6.74 -11.30
N TRP A 59 1.83 7.35 -12.45
CA TRP A 59 3.17 7.73 -12.93
C TRP A 59 3.05 8.75 -14.06
N LEU A 60 2.73 8.27 -15.27
CA LEU A 60 2.38 9.15 -16.40
C LEU A 60 0.89 9.50 -16.39
N LYS A 61 0.05 8.61 -15.89
CA LYS A 61 -1.39 8.80 -15.69
C LYS A 61 -1.73 8.64 -14.21
N THR A 62 -2.92 9.08 -13.79
CA THR A 62 -3.39 8.82 -12.42
C THR A 62 -3.78 7.34 -12.24
N VAL A 63 -3.93 6.90 -10.99
CA VAL A 63 -4.40 5.53 -10.64
C VAL A 63 -5.67 5.18 -11.42
N ASP A 64 -6.70 6.02 -11.36
CA ASP A 64 -7.97 5.76 -12.04
C ASP A 64 -7.85 5.82 -13.57
N GLN A 65 -6.97 6.67 -14.10
CA GLN A 65 -6.75 6.74 -15.54
C GLN A 65 -6.05 5.50 -16.08
N TYR A 66 -5.10 4.93 -15.33
CA TYR A 66 -4.53 3.61 -15.62
C TYR A 66 -5.56 2.50 -15.47
N PHE A 67 -6.37 2.52 -14.41
CA PHE A 67 -7.39 1.49 -14.19
C PHE A 67 -8.39 1.39 -15.34
N TYR A 68 -9.06 2.50 -15.65
CA TYR A 68 -10.09 2.56 -16.70
C TYR A 68 -9.52 2.68 -18.13
N GLY A 69 -8.20 2.80 -18.27
CA GLY A 69 -7.55 2.95 -19.57
C GLY A 69 -7.89 4.25 -20.31
N SER A 70 -8.20 5.32 -19.56
CA SER A 70 -8.42 6.64 -20.15
C SER A 70 -7.08 7.35 -20.46
N LYS A 71 -7.15 8.49 -21.17
CA LYS A 71 -5.97 9.28 -21.60
C LYS A 71 -4.92 8.45 -22.36
N LYS A 72 -5.35 7.56 -23.25
CA LYS A 72 -4.50 6.65 -24.04
C LYS A 72 -3.38 7.35 -24.83
N LYS A 73 -3.55 8.62 -25.19
CA LYS A 73 -2.51 9.45 -25.83
C LYS A 73 -1.29 9.72 -24.95
N ILE A 74 -1.42 9.64 -23.62
CA ILE A 74 -0.29 9.76 -22.68
C ILE A 74 0.48 8.44 -22.64
N GLN A 75 -0.26 7.34 -22.41
CA GLN A 75 0.25 5.98 -22.47
C GLN A 75 -0.93 5.04 -22.70
N TRP A 76 -0.79 4.14 -23.68
CA TRP A 76 -1.79 3.12 -23.97
C TRP A 76 -1.65 1.99 -22.95
N ALA A 77 -2.43 2.10 -21.88
CA ALA A 77 -2.43 1.16 -20.75
C ALA A 77 -3.81 1.17 -20.09
N GLY A 78 -4.35 0.00 -19.75
CA GLY A 78 -5.65 -0.16 -19.10
C GLY A 78 -5.70 -1.39 -18.19
N VAL A 79 -5.48 -1.20 -16.89
CA VAL A 79 -5.27 -2.29 -15.90
C VAL A 79 -6.49 -3.19 -15.78
N GLN A 80 -7.71 -2.65 -15.87
CA GLN A 80 -8.93 -3.45 -15.84
C GLN A 80 -8.92 -4.53 -16.94
N TYR A 81 -8.57 -4.14 -18.17
CA TYR A 81 -8.53 -5.04 -19.32
C TYR A 81 -7.38 -6.06 -19.22
N ILE A 82 -6.25 -5.63 -18.64
CA ILE A 82 -5.12 -6.52 -18.38
C ILE A 82 -5.56 -7.66 -17.46
N ILE A 83 -6.14 -7.34 -16.30
CA ILE A 83 -6.61 -8.35 -15.34
C ILE A 83 -7.69 -9.25 -15.97
N ASP A 84 -8.69 -8.68 -16.65
CA ASP A 84 -9.73 -9.47 -17.33
C ASP A 84 -9.11 -10.50 -18.29
N SER A 85 -8.20 -10.06 -19.16
CA SER A 85 -7.59 -10.91 -20.17
C SER A 85 -6.67 -12.00 -19.60
N ILE A 86 -5.98 -11.71 -18.48
CA ILE A 86 -5.15 -12.69 -17.76
C ILE A 86 -6.03 -13.76 -17.15
N ILE A 87 -7.11 -13.39 -16.45
CA ILE A 87 -8.01 -14.36 -15.81
C ILE A 87 -8.64 -15.28 -16.87
N GLU A 88 -9.11 -14.73 -17.99
CA GLU A 88 -9.63 -15.53 -19.11
C GLU A 88 -8.58 -16.50 -19.66
N ALA A 89 -7.35 -16.02 -19.87
CA ALA A 89 -6.27 -16.85 -20.42
C ALA A 89 -5.82 -17.97 -19.46
N LEU A 90 -5.83 -17.71 -18.15
CA LEU A 90 -5.56 -18.71 -17.13
C LEU A 90 -6.68 -19.76 -17.06
N VAL A 91 -7.95 -19.34 -17.05
CA VAL A 91 -9.08 -20.29 -17.05
C VAL A 91 -9.04 -21.23 -18.25
N LYS A 92 -8.60 -20.75 -19.41
CA LYS A 92 -8.56 -21.54 -20.65
C LYS A 92 -7.50 -22.65 -20.68
N ASN A 93 -6.38 -22.52 -19.97
CA ASN A 93 -5.30 -23.51 -20.03
C ASN A 93 -4.67 -23.74 -18.64
N PRO A 94 -4.79 -24.94 -18.05
CA PRO A 94 -4.34 -25.25 -16.69
C PRO A 94 -2.83 -25.19 -16.46
N SER A 95 -1.99 -25.18 -17.51
CA SER A 95 -0.54 -25.06 -17.36
C SER A 95 -0.08 -23.63 -17.09
N ARG A 96 -0.87 -22.63 -17.51
CA ARG A 96 -0.49 -21.22 -17.44
C ARG A 96 -0.48 -20.73 -16.01
N ARG A 97 0.49 -19.86 -15.71
CA ARG A 97 0.65 -19.17 -14.44
C ARG A 97 0.90 -17.69 -14.65
N PHE A 98 0.52 -16.88 -13.68
CA PHE A 98 0.73 -15.45 -13.67
C PHE A 98 0.99 -14.94 -12.25
N VAL A 99 1.82 -13.92 -12.12
CA VAL A 99 2.06 -13.24 -10.84
C VAL A 99 1.56 -11.79 -10.88
N TYR A 100 0.90 -11.37 -9.81
CA TYR A 100 0.33 -10.02 -9.69
C TYR A 100 0.80 -9.33 -8.41
N VAL A 101 1.08 -8.03 -8.47
CA VAL A 101 1.79 -7.29 -7.40
C VAL A 101 0.89 -6.28 -6.70
N GLU A 102 0.35 -5.29 -7.43
CA GLU A 102 -0.31 -4.12 -6.84
C GLU A 102 -1.73 -4.43 -6.36
N SER A 103 -1.87 -4.77 -5.06
CA SER A 103 -3.17 -5.12 -4.49
C SER A 103 -4.20 -3.99 -4.60
N ALA A 104 -3.78 -2.72 -4.70
CA ALA A 104 -4.70 -1.60 -4.92
C ALA A 104 -5.52 -1.76 -6.21
N PHE A 105 -4.86 -2.08 -7.33
CA PHE A 105 -5.54 -2.29 -8.61
C PHE A 105 -6.36 -3.57 -8.61
N PHE A 106 -5.78 -4.66 -8.09
CA PHE A 106 -6.49 -5.93 -8.00
C PHE A 106 -7.76 -5.80 -7.16
N TRP A 107 -7.68 -5.14 -6.00
CA TRP A 107 -8.82 -4.88 -5.13
C TRP A 107 -9.89 -4.04 -5.84
N LYS A 108 -9.49 -2.97 -6.52
CA LYS A 108 -10.41 -2.14 -7.31
C LYS A 108 -11.14 -2.96 -8.38
N TRP A 109 -10.43 -3.84 -9.09
CA TRP A 109 -11.02 -4.77 -10.05
C TRP A 109 -11.95 -5.80 -9.37
N TRP A 110 -11.50 -6.40 -8.27
CA TRP A 110 -12.20 -7.44 -7.51
C TRP A 110 -13.58 -6.98 -7.01
N GLN A 111 -13.69 -5.72 -6.58
CA GLN A 111 -14.96 -5.14 -6.12
C GLN A 111 -16.02 -5.07 -7.23
N LEU A 112 -15.62 -5.01 -8.50
CA LEU A 112 -16.52 -4.92 -9.65
C LEU A 112 -17.00 -6.30 -10.16
N GLN A 113 -16.39 -7.39 -9.69
CA GLN A 113 -16.66 -8.73 -10.23
C GLN A 113 -17.91 -9.39 -9.62
N ASN A 114 -18.64 -10.13 -10.45
CA ASN A 114 -19.71 -11.01 -10.01
C ASN A 114 -19.19 -12.30 -9.36
N GLU A 115 -20.06 -13.06 -8.70
CA GLU A 115 -19.67 -14.29 -7.96
C GLU A 115 -19.01 -15.35 -8.85
N ASN A 116 -19.44 -15.49 -10.11
CA ASN A 116 -18.86 -16.46 -11.04
C ASN A 116 -17.37 -16.17 -11.31
N ILE A 117 -17.05 -14.92 -11.66
CA ILE A 117 -15.65 -14.51 -11.87
C ILE A 117 -14.87 -14.60 -10.57
N ARG A 118 -15.45 -14.17 -9.44
CA ARG A 118 -14.81 -14.29 -8.12
C ARG A 118 -14.44 -15.72 -7.76
N ASN A 119 -15.31 -16.69 -8.04
CA ASN A 119 -15.05 -18.11 -7.80
C ASN A 119 -13.95 -18.66 -8.72
N LYS A 120 -13.93 -18.27 -10.00
CA LYS A 120 -12.84 -18.64 -10.92
C LYS A 120 -11.48 -18.15 -10.41
N VAL A 121 -11.40 -16.89 -9.98
CA VAL A 121 -10.16 -16.32 -9.43
C VAL A 121 -9.74 -17.04 -8.14
N LYS A 122 -10.68 -17.29 -7.21
CA LYS A 122 -10.39 -18.07 -5.99
C LYS A 122 -9.79 -19.44 -6.32
N ASN A 123 -10.33 -20.13 -7.33
CA ASN A 123 -9.78 -21.42 -7.77
C ASN A 123 -8.36 -21.26 -8.33
N LEU A 124 -8.12 -20.26 -9.19
CA LEU A 124 -6.77 -19.99 -9.72
C LEU A 124 -5.74 -19.71 -8.63
N VAL A 125 -6.12 -19.00 -7.56
CA VAL A 125 -5.26 -18.74 -6.40
C VAL A 125 -5.04 -20.01 -5.58
N ASN A 126 -6.09 -20.79 -5.32
CA ASN A 126 -6.00 -22.07 -4.59
C ASN A 126 -5.22 -23.16 -5.34
N GLU A 127 -5.10 -23.03 -6.66
CA GLU A 127 -4.26 -23.87 -7.53
C GLU A 127 -2.81 -23.35 -7.65
N GLY A 128 -2.50 -22.18 -7.07
CA GLY A 128 -1.19 -21.53 -7.20
C GLY A 128 -0.86 -21.04 -8.61
N ARG A 129 -1.87 -20.85 -9.45
CA ARG A 129 -1.72 -20.43 -10.86
C ARG A 129 -1.81 -18.92 -11.02
N LEU A 130 -2.58 -18.26 -10.17
CA LEU A 130 -2.48 -16.82 -9.94
C LEU A 130 -1.83 -16.62 -8.58
N GLU A 131 -0.60 -16.10 -8.56
CA GLU A 131 0.14 -15.86 -7.32
C GLU A 131 0.25 -14.36 -7.05
N PHE A 132 -0.10 -13.94 -5.83
CA PHE A 132 0.21 -12.60 -5.35
C PHE A 132 1.62 -12.57 -4.79
N ILE A 133 2.48 -11.71 -5.36
CA ILE A 133 3.87 -11.54 -4.93
C ILE A 133 4.08 -10.08 -4.51
N GLY A 134 4.93 -9.84 -3.50
CA GLY A 134 4.98 -8.56 -2.80
C GLY A 134 3.71 -8.34 -1.97
N GLY A 135 2.55 -8.23 -2.61
CA GLY A 135 1.20 -8.21 -2.00
C GLY A 135 0.88 -7.01 -1.11
N GLY A 136 1.73 -5.98 -1.14
CA GLY A 136 1.38 -4.69 -0.59
C GLY A 136 0.26 -4.00 -1.39
N TRP A 137 -0.22 -2.88 -0.86
CA TRP A 137 -1.13 -2.01 -1.60
C TRP A 137 -0.50 -1.54 -2.91
N THR A 138 0.78 -1.17 -2.86
CA THR A 138 1.63 -0.83 -4.00
C THR A 138 3.03 -1.43 -3.84
N MET A 139 3.80 -1.47 -4.93
CA MET A 139 5.25 -1.64 -4.88
C MET A 139 5.88 -0.33 -4.39
N HIS A 140 6.28 -0.29 -3.12
CA HIS A 140 6.74 0.93 -2.47
C HIS A 140 8.17 1.33 -2.85
N ASP A 141 8.46 2.64 -2.80
CA ASP A 141 9.84 3.14 -2.80
C ASP A 141 10.59 2.70 -1.54
N GLU A 142 11.91 2.55 -1.64
CA GLU A 142 12.77 2.14 -0.55
C GLU A 142 13.67 3.25 0.00
N ALA A 143 13.78 4.39 -0.67
CA ALA A 143 14.66 5.50 -0.23
C ALA A 143 13.93 6.54 0.64
N THR A 144 12.75 6.97 0.21
CA THR A 144 12.03 8.14 0.75
C THR A 144 10.80 7.79 1.58
N THR A 145 10.54 6.49 1.76
CA THR A 145 9.47 5.97 2.62
C THR A 145 9.89 5.92 4.09
N HIS A 146 8.89 5.92 4.98
CA HIS A 146 9.10 5.60 6.40
C HIS A 146 8.76 4.13 6.63
N TYR A 147 9.53 3.43 7.47
CA TYR A 147 9.29 2.00 7.78
C TYR A 147 7.84 1.72 8.22
N GLN A 148 7.24 2.64 8.98
CA GLN A 148 5.86 2.51 9.43
C GLN A 148 4.85 2.61 8.28
N SER A 149 5.10 3.47 7.28
CA SER A 149 4.26 3.55 6.08
C SER A 149 4.39 2.29 5.23
N ILE A 150 5.60 1.72 5.12
CA ILE A 150 5.82 0.41 4.47
C ILE A 150 5.00 -0.66 5.18
N ILE A 151 5.10 -0.76 6.51
CA ILE A 151 4.35 -1.76 7.28
C ILE A 151 2.83 -1.57 7.12
N ASP A 152 2.34 -0.33 7.19
CA ASP A 152 0.91 -0.04 7.06
C ASP A 152 0.36 -0.40 5.67
N GLN A 153 1.06 -0.03 4.59
CA GLN A 153 0.61 -0.31 3.23
C GLN A 153 0.68 -1.80 2.90
N MET A 154 1.74 -2.49 3.36
CA MET A 154 1.89 -3.94 3.20
C MET A 154 0.81 -4.69 3.98
N SER A 155 0.60 -4.32 5.24
CA SER A 155 -0.45 -4.92 6.10
C SER A 155 -1.84 -4.73 5.50
N TRP A 156 -2.10 -3.60 4.84
CA TRP A 156 -3.38 -3.34 4.20
C TRP A 156 -3.61 -4.20 2.96
N GLY A 157 -2.60 -4.34 2.10
CA GLY A 157 -2.62 -5.28 0.98
C GLY A 157 -2.85 -6.72 1.45
N PHE A 158 -2.05 -7.19 2.41
CA PHE A 158 -2.18 -8.53 3.00
C PHE A 158 -3.57 -8.78 3.57
N ARG A 159 -4.15 -7.81 4.29
CA ARG A 159 -5.50 -7.93 4.83
C ARG A 159 -6.53 -8.13 3.73
N ARG A 160 -6.45 -7.41 2.60
CA ARG A 160 -7.41 -7.58 1.49
C ARG A 160 -7.26 -8.91 0.78
N LEU A 161 -6.02 -9.40 0.64
CA LEU A 161 -5.76 -10.71 0.08
C LEU A 161 -6.28 -11.83 0.99
N ASP A 162 -5.97 -11.77 2.28
CA ASP A 162 -6.43 -12.71 3.31
C ASP A 162 -7.97 -12.76 3.39
N ASP A 163 -8.62 -11.61 3.52
CA ASP A 163 -10.09 -11.52 3.61
C ASP A 163 -10.79 -12.07 2.33
N SER A 164 -10.10 -12.09 1.19
CA SER A 164 -10.69 -12.51 -0.10
C SER A 164 -10.40 -13.96 -0.48
N PHE A 165 -9.21 -14.46 -0.12
CA PHE A 165 -8.64 -15.70 -0.66
C PHE A 165 -8.04 -16.62 0.41
N GLY A 166 -7.89 -16.14 1.65
CA GLY A 166 -7.26 -16.88 2.74
C GLY A 166 -5.78 -17.21 2.50
N ASP A 167 -5.32 -18.30 3.12
CA ASP A 167 -3.90 -18.67 3.20
C ASP A 167 -3.20 -18.80 1.84
N CYS A 168 -3.91 -19.20 0.79
CA CYS A 168 -3.32 -19.38 -0.54
C CYS A 168 -2.92 -18.07 -1.23
N ALA A 169 -3.44 -16.93 -0.78
CA ALA A 169 -3.01 -15.62 -1.28
C ALA A 169 -1.89 -14.99 -0.46
N ARG A 170 -1.39 -15.66 0.59
CA ARG A 170 -0.28 -15.14 1.40
C ARG A 170 0.99 -15.05 0.54
N PRO A 171 1.52 -13.83 0.29
CA PRO A 171 2.74 -13.66 -0.48
C PRO A 171 3.94 -14.26 0.26
N ARG A 172 4.85 -14.87 -0.51
CA ARG A 172 6.09 -15.48 0.01
C ARG A 172 7.34 -14.78 -0.46
N VAL A 173 7.25 -13.95 -1.49
CA VAL A 173 8.41 -13.39 -2.17
C VAL A 173 8.22 -11.89 -2.34
N GLY A 174 9.23 -11.13 -1.96
CA GLY A 174 9.33 -9.72 -2.28
C GLY A 174 9.59 -9.54 -3.78
N TRP A 175 8.85 -8.64 -4.42
CA TRP A 175 9.00 -8.33 -5.83
C TRP A 175 9.17 -6.81 -5.97
N GLN A 176 10.41 -6.34 -5.85
CA GLN A 176 10.78 -4.93 -5.88
C GLN A 176 11.54 -4.63 -7.16
N ILE A 177 10.87 -4.85 -8.30
CA ILE A 177 11.55 -4.79 -9.59
C ILE A 177 11.90 -3.37 -10.03
N ASP A 178 11.15 -2.38 -9.57
CA ASP A 178 11.24 -1.00 -10.08
C ASP A 178 11.63 0.11 -9.09
N PRO A 179 11.73 -0.06 -7.75
CA PRO A 179 12.33 0.96 -6.89
C PRO A 179 13.77 1.30 -7.30
N PHE A 180 14.13 2.56 -7.13
CA PHE A 180 15.37 3.13 -7.67
C PHE A 180 16.58 2.93 -6.72
N GLY A 181 16.91 1.66 -6.47
CA GLY A 181 17.82 1.21 -5.42
C GLY A 181 17.06 0.58 -4.25
N HIS A 182 17.76 -0.20 -3.42
CA HIS A 182 17.11 -1.06 -2.42
C HIS A 182 17.69 -0.87 -1.03
N SER A 183 16.80 -0.70 -0.05
CA SER A 183 17.19 -0.44 1.34
C SER A 183 17.37 -1.74 2.11
N ARG A 184 18.41 -1.76 2.93
CA ARG A 184 18.60 -2.84 3.90
C ARG A 184 17.41 -2.97 4.86
N GLU A 185 16.81 -1.86 5.29
CA GLU A 185 15.68 -1.86 6.22
C GLU A 185 14.42 -2.50 5.59
N SER A 186 14.12 -2.21 4.31
CA SER A 186 13.01 -2.85 3.59
C SER A 186 13.20 -4.37 3.50
N ALA A 187 14.42 -4.84 3.21
CA ALA A 187 14.73 -6.27 3.22
C ALA A 187 14.52 -6.91 4.60
N SER A 188 14.95 -6.25 5.68
CA SER A 188 14.72 -6.68 7.06
C SER A 188 13.23 -6.78 7.38
N ILE A 189 12.44 -5.78 6.99
CA ILE A 189 10.99 -5.78 7.16
C ILE A 189 10.34 -6.94 6.37
N MET A 190 10.78 -7.20 5.13
CA MET A 190 10.27 -8.31 4.30
C MET A 190 10.57 -9.68 4.90
N ALA A 191 11.78 -9.90 5.41
CA ALA A 191 12.12 -11.11 6.16
C ALA A 191 11.17 -11.29 7.36
N ARG A 192 10.82 -10.19 8.05
CA ARG A 192 9.91 -10.18 9.20
C ARG A 192 8.43 -10.34 8.83
N PHE A 193 8.02 -10.08 7.59
CA PHE A 193 6.72 -10.52 7.05
C PHE A 193 6.67 -12.03 6.81
N GLY A 194 7.82 -12.70 6.88
CA GLY A 194 7.98 -14.12 6.62
C GLY A 194 8.07 -14.41 5.13
N PHE A 195 8.69 -13.52 4.35
CA PHE A 195 9.08 -13.81 2.98
C PHE A 195 10.29 -14.74 2.96
N ASP A 196 10.25 -15.68 2.03
CA ASP A 196 11.29 -16.69 1.78
C ASP A 196 12.43 -16.11 0.91
N GLY A 197 12.17 -15.01 0.18
CA GLY A 197 13.20 -14.26 -0.54
C GLY A 197 12.71 -12.99 -1.21
N LEU A 198 13.62 -12.29 -1.89
CA LEU A 198 13.41 -11.01 -2.57
C LEU A 198 14.01 -11.05 -3.99
N LEU A 199 13.28 -10.50 -4.97
CA LEU A 199 13.84 -10.22 -6.29
C LEU A 199 13.70 -8.74 -6.63
N PHE A 200 14.74 -8.18 -7.25
CA PHE A 200 14.76 -6.81 -7.71
C PHE A 200 15.59 -6.62 -8.98
N GLY A 201 15.36 -5.50 -9.68
CA GLY A 201 15.99 -5.22 -10.97
C GLY A 201 17.06 -4.11 -10.95
N ARG A 202 17.01 -3.15 -10.01
CA ARG A 202 17.78 -1.91 -10.07
C ARG A 202 18.89 -1.85 -9.02
N LEU A 203 20.13 -1.82 -9.47
CA LEU A 203 21.31 -1.53 -8.66
C LEU A 203 22.32 -0.76 -9.52
N ASP A 204 23.35 -0.19 -8.88
CA ASP A 204 24.43 0.49 -9.58
C ASP A 204 24.98 -0.37 -10.74
N TYR A 205 25.15 0.24 -11.91
CA TYR A 205 25.54 -0.48 -13.13
C TYR A 205 26.92 -1.14 -13.01
N GLN A 206 27.85 -0.59 -12.22
CA GLN A 206 29.16 -1.18 -11.97
C GLN A 206 29.05 -2.37 -11.02
N ASP A 207 28.25 -2.25 -9.95
CA ASP A 207 27.97 -3.38 -9.05
C ASP A 207 27.26 -4.52 -9.81
N GLN A 208 26.29 -4.20 -10.67
CA GLN A 208 25.65 -5.20 -11.53
C GLN A 208 26.66 -5.90 -12.45
N GLY A 209 27.57 -5.13 -13.08
CA GLY A 209 28.62 -5.66 -13.94
C GLY A 209 29.56 -6.60 -13.19
N LEU A 210 30.02 -6.20 -12.01
CA LEU A 210 30.90 -7.01 -11.17
C LEU A 210 30.21 -8.29 -10.69
N ARG A 211 28.94 -8.21 -10.26
CA ARG A 211 28.19 -9.39 -9.82
C ARG A 211 27.90 -10.37 -10.95
N LYS A 212 27.66 -9.88 -12.16
CA LYS A 212 27.56 -10.74 -13.35
C LYS A 212 28.89 -11.44 -13.62
N TYR A 213 30.01 -10.71 -13.56
CA TYR A 213 31.35 -11.26 -13.77
C TYR A 213 31.71 -12.34 -12.73
N GLU A 214 31.40 -12.08 -11.45
CA GLU A 214 31.74 -12.98 -10.33
C GLU A 214 30.67 -14.02 -10.01
N ARG A 215 29.57 -14.06 -10.76
CA ARG A 215 28.41 -14.95 -10.53
C ARG A 215 27.79 -14.78 -9.12
N ARG A 216 27.60 -13.52 -8.71
CA ARG A 216 27.05 -13.11 -7.40
C ARG A 216 25.74 -12.32 -7.50
N LEU A 217 24.90 -12.66 -8.50
CA LEU A 217 23.54 -12.10 -8.59
C LEU A 217 22.59 -12.68 -7.54
N GLU A 218 22.93 -13.84 -6.98
CA GLU A 218 22.20 -14.50 -5.87
C GLU A 218 23.04 -14.42 -4.60
N MET A 219 22.40 -14.03 -3.49
CA MET A 219 23.06 -13.79 -2.22
C MET A 219 22.13 -14.00 -1.03
N ILE A 220 22.70 -14.20 0.16
CA ILE A 220 21.97 -14.03 1.42
C ILE A 220 22.18 -12.58 1.89
N TRP A 221 21.09 -11.83 1.99
CA TRP A 221 21.15 -10.46 2.48
C TRP A 221 20.94 -10.45 4.00
N GLU A 222 22.02 -10.22 4.73
CA GLU A 222 22.07 -10.05 6.19
C GLU A 222 21.57 -8.65 6.55
N SER A 223 20.24 -8.49 6.57
CA SER A 223 19.63 -7.16 6.56
C SER A 223 19.55 -6.47 7.93
N SER A 224 19.92 -7.14 9.04
CA SER A 224 20.00 -6.50 10.35
C SER A 224 20.95 -7.21 11.31
N ALA A 225 22.04 -6.53 11.67
CA ALA A 225 22.97 -7.01 12.70
C ALA A 225 22.29 -7.28 14.06
N ASN A 226 21.22 -6.55 14.38
CA ASN A 226 20.50 -6.70 15.65
C ASN A 226 19.56 -7.92 15.66
N LEU A 227 19.01 -8.29 14.51
CA LEU A 227 18.09 -9.44 14.38
C LEU A 227 18.83 -10.74 14.03
N GLY A 228 20.07 -10.63 13.53
CA GLY A 228 20.87 -11.75 13.05
C GLY A 228 20.12 -12.52 11.97
N THR A 229 20.20 -13.86 12.04
CA THR A 229 19.64 -14.77 11.03
C THR A 229 18.12 -14.68 10.85
N LYS A 230 17.39 -14.04 11.79
CA LYS A 230 15.95 -13.77 11.65
C LYS A 230 15.61 -12.71 10.60
N SER A 231 16.63 -12.04 10.06
CA SER A 231 16.51 -11.02 9.02
C SER A 231 17.28 -11.39 7.75
N ASP A 232 17.90 -12.57 7.72
CA ASP A 232 18.58 -13.06 6.53
C ASP A 232 17.54 -13.39 5.47
N LEU A 233 17.74 -12.87 4.25
CA LEU A 233 16.79 -13.04 3.16
C LEU A 233 17.54 -13.43 1.89
N PHE A 234 17.18 -14.57 1.30
CA PHE A 234 17.68 -14.92 -0.02
C PHE A 234 17.25 -13.85 -1.02
N THR A 235 18.20 -13.28 -1.74
CA THR A 235 17.95 -12.18 -2.66
C THR A 235 18.56 -12.48 -4.02
N SER A 236 17.76 -12.35 -5.08
CA SER A 236 18.18 -12.59 -6.46
C SER A 236 17.98 -11.33 -7.30
N ILE A 237 19.06 -10.88 -7.94
CA ILE A 237 19.05 -9.75 -8.86
C ILE A 237 18.62 -10.27 -10.23
N LEU A 238 17.62 -9.63 -10.83
CA LEU A 238 17.11 -9.98 -12.15
C LEU A 238 18.13 -9.65 -13.24
N TYR A 239 18.24 -10.54 -14.24
CA TYR A 239 19.25 -10.46 -15.28
C TYR A 239 19.08 -9.24 -16.20
N ASN A 240 17.83 -8.98 -16.61
CA ASN A 240 17.44 -7.97 -17.59
C ASN A 240 16.38 -7.01 -17.00
N LEU A 241 16.73 -6.37 -15.87
CA LEU A 241 15.85 -5.46 -15.15
C LEU A 241 14.55 -6.16 -14.74
N TYR A 242 13.46 -6.03 -15.50
CA TYR A 242 12.22 -6.79 -15.32
C TYR A 242 11.43 -6.99 -16.62
N SER A 243 12.08 -6.80 -17.77
CA SER A 243 11.39 -6.90 -19.07
C SER A 243 11.53 -8.30 -19.66
N ALA A 244 10.64 -8.63 -20.59
CA ALA A 244 10.84 -9.75 -21.51
C ALA A 244 12.20 -9.63 -22.20
N PRO A 245 12.87 -10.75 -22.53
CA PRO A 245 14.09 -10.71 -23.33
C PRO A 245 13.85 -9.94 -24.64
N ASN A 246 14.85 -9.19 -25.09
CA ASN A 246 14.76 -8.46 -26.36
C ASN A 246 14.28 -9.38 -27.48
N TRP A 247 13.34 -8.91 -28.29
CA TRP A 247 12.64 -9.67 -29.33
C TRP A 247 11.60 -10.68 -28.84
N PHE A 248 11.32 -10.79 -27.53
CA PHE A 248 10.34 -11.74 -26.99
C PHE A 248 9.22 -11.05 -26.18
N CYS A 249 8.94 -9.77 -26.44
CA CYS A 249 7.75 -9.11 -25.91
C CYS A 249 6.53 -9.45 -26.76
N PHE A 250 5.63 -10.28 -26.22
CA PHE A 250 4.42 -10.71 -26.92
C PHE A 250 3.17 -9.93 -26.52
N ASP A 251 3.30 -8.63 -26.24
CA ASP A 251 2.15 -7.76 -26.01
C ASP A 251 1.71 -7.06 -27.28
N VAL A 252 0.43 -6.65 -27.35
CA VAL A 252 -0.13 -5.87 -28.45
C VAL A 252 0.47 -4.47 -28.56
N VAL A 253 1.12 -3.96 -27.50
CA VAL A 253 1.88 -2.70 -27.56
C VAL A 253 3.34 -2.90 -27.98
N CYS A 254 3.79 -4.15 -28.16
CA CYS A 254 5.12 -4.48 -28.62
C CYS A 254 5.16 -4.74 -30.13
N GLY A 255 6.31 -4.54 -30.75
CA GLY A 255 6.53 -4.73 -32.19
C GLY A 255 7.22 -6.04 -32.57
N ASP A 256 7.39 -6.96 -31.62
CA ASP A 256 8.17 -8.18 -31.84
C ASP A 256 7.38 -9.23 -32.64
N PRO A 257 8.05 -10.00 -33.53
CA PRO A 257 7.36 -11.05 -34.29
C PRO A 257 6.74 -12.12 -33.39
N PRO A 258 5.52 -12.59 -33.70
CA PRO A 258 4.94 -13.73 -32.99
C PRO A 258 5.72 -15.01 -33.29
N ILE A 259 5.46 -16.06 -32.52
CA ILE A 259 5.91 -17.40 -32.83
C ILE A 259 4.94 -18.04 -33.83
N ILE A 260 5.46 -18.39 -35.00
CA ILE A 260 4.74 -19.04 -36.10
C ILE A 260 5.29 -20.46 -36.20
N ASP A 261 4.50 -21.41 -35.70
CA ASP A 261 4.85 -22.83 -35.56
C ASP A 261 4.21 -23.74 -36.62
N ASP A 262 3.49 -23.16 -37.58
CA ASP A 262 3.00 -23.86 -38.76
C ASP A 262 4.10 -23.97 -39.82
N LYS A 263 4.61 -25.18 -40.04
CA LYS A 263 5.72 -25.45 -40.97
C LYS A 263 5.38 -25.19 -42.44
N GLU A 264 4.10 -25.17 -42.78
CA GLU A 264 3.63 -24.87 -44.15
C GLU A 264 3.50 -23.35 -44.39
N SER A 265 3.54 -22.54 -43.32
CA SER A 265 3.51 -21.09 -43.43
C SER A 265 4.80 -20.57 -44.07
N PRO A 266 4.75 -19.68 -45.07
CA PRO A 266 5.94 -19.01 -45.58
C PRO A 266 6.63 -18.14 -44.51
N ASP A 267 5.92 -17.81 -43.43
CA ASP A 267 6.41 -17.02 -42.30
C ASP A 267 6.88 -17.89 -41.11
N TYR A 268 6.97 -19.22 -41.28
CA TYR A 268 7.44 -20.13 -40.22
C TYR A 268 8.75 -19.64 -39.60
N ASN A 269 8.75 -19.47 -38.28
CA ASN A 269 9.90 -18.92 -37.58
C ASN A 269 10.25 -19.62 -36.25
N ALA A 270 9.45 -20.62 -35.83
CA ALA A 270 9.57 -21.22 -34.50
C ALA A 270 10.97 -21.76 -34.19
N ASP A 271 11.61 -22.48 -35.11
CA ASP A 271 12.96 -23.05 -34.89
C ASP A 271 14.02 -21.96 -34.68
N LYS A 272 14.00 -20.91 -35.52
CA LYS A 272 14.93 -19.79 -35.40
C LYS A 272 14.73 -19.06 -34.07
N ARG A 273 13.47 -18.78 -33.71
CA ARG A 273 13.09 -18.08 -32.48
C ARG A 273 13.47 -18.90 -31.24
N ALA A 274 13.28 -20.22 -31.29
CA ALA A 274 13.70 -21.14 -30.23
C ALA A 274 15.22 -21.14 -30.07
N ALA A 275 15.99 -21.20 -31.17
CA ALA A 275 17.45 -21.15 -31.13
C ALA A 275 17.98 -19.83 -30.55
N ASP A 276 17.36 -18.69 -30.91
CA ASP A 276 17.72 -17.38 -30.36
C ASP A 276 17.40 -17.28 -28.86
N PHE A 277 16.25 -17.83 -28.43
CA PHE A 277 15.90 -17.89 -27.02
C PHE A 277 16.86 -18.78 -26.22
N VAL A 278 17.22 -19.96 -26.75
CA VAL A 278 18.21 -20.87 -26.15
C VAL A 278 19.56 -20.16 -25.98
N ARG A 279 20.01 -19.41 -26.99
CA ARG A 279 21.25 -18.62 -26.93
C ARG A 279 21.19 -17.60 -25.81
N TYR A 280 20.10 -16.85 -25.70
CA TYR A 280 19.89 -15.88 -24.63
C TYR A 280 19.93 -16.54 -23.25
N VAL A 281 19.17 -17.62 -23.06
CA VAL A 281 19.11 -18.35 -21.78
C VAL A 281 20.47 -18.92 -21.37
N ASN A 282 21.27 -19.39 -22.33
CA ASN A 282 22.63 -19.86 -22.04
C ASN A 282 23.53 -18.73 -21.51
N GLU A 283 23.38 -17.49 -21.98
CA GLU A 283 24.10 -16.34 -21.40
C GLU A 283 23.59 -16.01 -20.00
N VAL A 284 22.28 -16.06 -19.78
CA VAL A 284 21.68 -15.89 -18.45
C VAL A 284 22.24 -16.91 -17.46
N ALA A 285 22.26 -18.19 -17.83
CA ALA A 285 22.71 -19.27 -16.95
C ALA A 285 24.17 -19.15 -16.49
N LYS A 286 25.04 -18.45 -17.24
CA LYS A 286 26.43 -18.25 -16.85
C LYS A 286 26.59 -17.40 -15.59
N VAL A 287 25.63 -16.54 -15.27
CA VAL A 287 25.75 -15.57 -14.17
C VAL A 287 24.96 -15.95 -12.90
N TYR A 288 24.21 -17.07 -12.94
CA TYR A 288 23.50 -17.63 -11.79
C TYR A 288 24.22 -18.88 -11.24
N THR A 289 23.88 -19.25 -10.00
CA THR A 289 24.59 -20.31 -9.25
C THR A 289 24.10 -21.70 -9.59
N THR A 290 22.79 -21.84 -9.78
CA THR A 290 22.08 -23.12 -9.94
C THR A 290 21.76 -23.45 -11.40
N ASN A 291 21.20 -24.64 -11.65
CA ASN A 291 20.63 -24.97 -12.96
C ASN A 291 19.16 -24.53 -13.07
N ASN A 292 18.73 -23.57 -12.26
CA ASN A 292 17.42 -22.94 -12.32
C ASN A 292 17.62 -21.46 -12.62
N VAL A 293 16.99 -20.96 -13.69
CA VAL A 293 17.04 -19.54 -14.07
C VAL A 293 15.64 -18.99 -14.22
N LEU A 294 15.42 -17.78 -13.72
CA LEU A 294 14.16 -17.06 -13.86
C LEU A 294 14.24 -16.10 -15.04
N ILE A 295 13.25 -16.20 -15.95
CA ILE A 295 13.08 -15.26 -17.05
C ILE A 295 11.75 -14.53 -16.84
N THR A 296 11.84 -13.21 -16.68
CA THR A 296 10.68 -12.31 -16.66
C THR A 296 10.06 -12.23 -18.04
N MET A 297 8.78 -12.57 -18.16
CA MET A 297 7.99 -12.42 -19.38
C MET A 297 6.91 -11.38 -19.10
N GLY A 298 7.27 -10.12 -19.28
CA GLY A 298 6.41 -8.99 -18.92
C GLY A 298 7.12 -7.65 -19.04
N GLY A 299 6.52 -6.64 -18.42
CA GLY A 299 6.96 -5.25 -18.43
C GLY A 299 5.79 -4.31 -18.12
N ASP A 300 6.03 -3.01 -18.26
CA ASP A 300 5.06 -1.95 -17.99
C ASP A 300 3.77 -2.15 -18.77
N PHE A 301 2.67 -2.36 -18.05
CA PHE A 301 1.31 -2.49 -18.57
C PHE A 301 1.16 -3.48 -19.74
N THR A 302 1.99 -4.53 -19.75
CA THR A 302 1.88 -5.66 -20.66
C THR A 302 0.73 -6.59 -20.24
N TYR A 303 0.42 -7.58 -21.06
CA TYR A 303 -0.77 -8.44 -21.01
C TYR A 303 -2.09 -7.68 -21.25
N GLN A 304 -2.09 -6.64 -22.10
CA GLN A 304 -3.35 -5.98 -22.52
C GLN A 304 -4.25 -6.92 -23.32
N ALA A 305 -3.65 -7.88 -24.00
CA ALA A 305 -4.34 -9.04 -24.57
C ALA A 305 -3.63 -10.31 -24.09
N GLY A 306 -3.95 -10.77 -22.88
CA GLY A 306 -3.29 -11.94 -22.26
C GLY A 306 -3.34 -13.19 -23.14
N SER A 307 -4.43 -13.43 -23.87
CA SER A 307 -4.55 -14.57 -24.78
C SER A 307 -3.48 -14.57 -25.90
N TYR A 308 -3.14 -13.39 -26.43
CA TYR A 308 -2.08 -13.21 -27.44
C TYR A 308 -0.70 -13.49 -26.85
N TYR A 309 -0.41 -12.95 -25.66
CA TYR A 309 0.87 -13.15 -24.99
C TYR A 309 1.10 -14.63 -24.66
N PHE A 310 0.13 -15.26 -24.00
CA PHE A 310 0.23 -16.65 -23.58
C PHE A 310 0.29 -17.64 -24.75
N LEU A 311 -0.39 -17.36 -25.88
CA LEU A 311 -0.29 -18.23 -27.06
C LEU A 311 1.14 -18.29 -27.60
N ASN A 312 1.82 -17.14 -27.65
CA ASN A 312 3.22 -17.09 -28.10
C ASN A 312 4.18 -17.75 -27.10
N LEU A 313 3.94 -17.60 -25.80
CA LEU A 313 4.69 -18.33 -24.78
C LEU A 313 4.51 -19.85 -24.89
N ASP A 314 3.27 -20.31 -25.07
CA ASP A 314 2.96 -21.73 -25.25
C ASP A 314 3.75 -22.31 -26.44
N ARG A 315 3.75 -21.60 -27.58
CA ARG A 315 4.49 -21.98 -28.79
C ARG A 315 6.00 -21.94 -28.61
N LEU A 316 6.53 -20.90 -27.96
CA LEU A 316 7.96 -20.77 -27.69
C LEU A 316 8.47 -21.92 -26.82
N MET A 317 7.78 -22.20 -25.70
CA MET A 317 8.17 -23.27 -24.80
C MET A 317 8.08 -24.64 -25.49
N LYS A 318 7.03 -24.87 -26.29
CA LYS A 318 6.91 -26.07 -27.13
C LYS A 318 8.11 -26.20 -28.07
N ALA A 319 8.39 -25.17 -28.87
CA ALA A 319 9.48 -25.19 -29.85
C ALA A 319 10.85 -25.44 -29.20
N VAL A 320 11.14 -24.83 -28.05
CA VAL A 320 12.41 -25.06 -27.33
C VAL A 320 12.47 -26.47 -26.73
N ASN A 321 11.40 -26.93 -26.09
CA ASN A 321 11.38 -28.25 -25.46
C ASN A 321 11.40 -29.41 -26.49
N GLU A 322 10.91 -29.19 -27.71
CA GLU A 322 10.99 -30.16 -28.82
C GLU A 322 12.44 -30.36 -29.34
N ILE A 323 13.38 -29.50 -28.96
CA ILE A 323 14.82 -29.68 -29.26
C ILE A 323 15.47 -30.68 -28.27
N GLN A 324 14.83 -30.99 -27.14
CA GLN A 324 15.42 -31.87 -26.11
C GLN A 324 15.85 -33.26 -26.63
N PRO A 325 15.06 -33.97 -27.46
CA PRO A 325 15.48 -35.24 -28.05
C PRO A 325 16.74 -35.13 -28.93
N ASN A 326 17.03 -33.94 -29.46
CA ASN A 326 18.20 -33.66 -30.29
C ASN A 326 19.42 -33.20 -29.47
N GLY A 327 19.41 -33.42 -28.15
CA GLY A 327 20.54 -33.19 -27.25
C GLY A 327 20.49 -31.88 -26.45
N SER A 328 19.48 -31.03 -26.64
CA SER A 328 19.31 -29.84 -25.79
C SER A 328 18.93 -30.24 -24.37
N LYS A 329 19.69 -29.77 -23.38
CA LYS A 329 19.39 -29.96 -21.95
C LYS A 329 18.66 -28.76 -21.36
N MET A 330 17.70 -28.18 -22.07
CA MET A 330 16.94 -27.02 -21.62
C MET A 330 15.46 -27.38 -21.44
N ASN A 331 14.88 -27.02 -20.29
CA ASN A 331 13.51 -27.32 -19.92
C ASN A 331 12.77 -26.02 -19.55
N LEU A 332 11.88 -25.57 -20.43
CA LEU A 332 11.06 -24.37 -20.21
C LEU A 332 9.68 -24.75 -19.69
N PHE A 333 9.21 -24.03 -18.67
CA PHE A 333 7.86 -24.19 -18.13
C PHE A 333 7.37 -22.89 -17.47
N TYR A 334 6.05 -22.70 -17.44
CA TYR A 334 5.45 -21.62 -16.64
C TYR A 334 5.81 -21.80 -15.18
N SER A 335 6.24 -20.72 -14.54
CA SER A 335 6.59 -20.73 -13.14
C SER A 335 6.19 -19.43 -12.44
N THR A 336 6.55 -19.34 -11.17
CA THR A 336 6.41 -18.15 -10.34
C THR A 336 7.71 -17.92 -9.56
N PRO A 337 7.94 -16.71 -9.01
CA PRO A 337 9.12 -16.44 -8.19
C PRO A 337 9.21 -17.39 -6.98
N SER A 338 8.08 -17.72 -6.32
CA SER A 338 8.07 -18.71 -5.25
C SER A 338 8.62 -20.07 -5.70
N CYS A 339 8.22 -20.54 -6.89
CA CYS A 339 8.68 -21.82 -7.41
C CYS A 339 10.14 -21.80 -7.86
N TYR A 340 10.63 -20.67 -8.37
CA TYR A 340 12.06 -20.48 -8.64
C TYR A 340 12.88 -20.52 -7.35
N LEU A 341 12.49 -19.76 -6.31
CA LEU A 341 13.17 -19.77 -5.01
C LEU A 341 13.20 -21.17 -4.40
N LYS A 342 12.08 -21.90 -4.48
CA LYS A 342 12.02 -23.28 -4.01
C LYS A 342 13.03 -24.16 -4.74
N ALA A 343 13.07 -24.10 -6.08
CA ALA A 343 13.98 -24.92 -6.89
C ALA A 343 15.46 -24.59 -6.62
N VAL A 344 15.77 -23.30 -6.47
CA VAL A 344 17.12 -22.81 -6.11
C VAL A 344 17.54 -23.30 -4.72
N ASN A 345 16.63 -23.27 -3.75
CA ASN A 345 16.88 -23.75 -2.39
C ASN A 345 17.02 -25.28 -2.32
N ASP A 346 16.24 -26.02 -3.10
CA ASP A 346 16.30 -27.49 -3.18
C ASP A 346 17.68 -27.99 -3.69
N GLU A 347 18.43 -27.18 -4.45
CA GLU A 347 19.80 -27.50 -4.89
C GLU A 347 20.86 -27.37 -3.76
N GLN A 348 20.50 -26.77 -2.62
CA GLN A 348 21.35 -26.64 -1.42
C GLN A 348 22.74 -26.06 -1.71
N LYS A 349 22.82 -25.06 -2.59
CA LYS A 349 24.07 -24.33 -2.87
C LYS A 349 24.36 -23.30 -1.77
N THR A 350 25.63 -22.92 -1.67
CA THR A 350 26.11 -21.83 -0.82
C THR A 350 26.13 -20.52 -1.61
N TYR A 351 25.74 -19.42 -0.97
CA TYR A 351 25.70 -18.09 -1.59
C TYR A 351 26.57 -17.10 -0.82
N THR A 352 27.04 -16.07 -1.51
CA THR A 352 27.73 -14.95 -0.85
C THR A 352 26.78 -14.14 0.01
N THR A 353 27.31 -13.43 1.00
CA THR A 353 26.52 -12.55 1.87
C THR A 353 26.69 -11.06 1.50
N LYS A 354 25.72 -10.24 1.86
CA LYS A 354 25.76 -8.76 1.81
C LYS A 354 25.07 -8.22 3.06
N ASN A 355 25.54 -7.10 3.62
CA ASN A 355 25.03 -6.56 4.90
C ASN A 355 24.68 -5.07 4.90
N ASP A 356 24.94 -4.35 3.80
CA ASP A 356 24.62 -2.94 3.56
C ASP A 356 23.47 -2.80 2.54
N ASP A 357 23.25 -1.60 2.01
CA ASP A 357 22.17 -1.31 1.05
C ASP A 357 22.63 -1.34 -0.42
N PHE A 358 21.69 -1.14 -1.35
CA PHE A 358 21.96 -0.92 -2.77
C PHE A 358 21.75 0.55 -3.16
N PHE A 359 22.17 1.48 -2.29
CA PHE A 359 22.13 2.91 -2.56
C PHE A 359 23.54 3.53 -2.65
N PRO A 360 23.71 4.60 -3.44
CA PRO A 360 22.75 5.14 -4.41
C PRO A 360 22.68 4.28 -5.69
N TYR A 361 21.53 4.31 -6.38
CA TYR A 361 21.39 3.70 -7.70
C TYR A 361 21.94 4.62 -8.80
N ALA A 362 22.74 4.06 -9.71
CA ALA A 362 23.07 4.67 -10.99
C ALA A 362 22.83 3.70 -12.14
N SER A 363 22.10 4.15 -13.15
CA SER A 363 21.84 3.34 -14.35
C SER A 363 23.00 3.37 -15.36
N GLN A 364 23.88 4.36 -15.27
CA GLN A 364 25.08 4.58 -16.09
C GLN A 364 25.99 5.65 -15.45
N GLU A 365 27.19 5.85 -16.00
CA GLU A 365 28.31 6.65 -15.45
C GLU A 365 27.95 8.03 -14.88
N HIS A 366 27.01 8.75 -15.50
CA HIS A 366 26.61 10.11 -15.08
C HIS A 366 25.11 10.22 -14.77
N ALA A 367 24.47 9.12 -14.42
CA ALA A 367 23.04 9.07 -14.12
C ALA A 367 22.81 8.46 -12.74
N TYR A 368 23.23 9.17 -11.68
CA TYR A 368 22.87 8.86 -10.31
C TYR A 368 21.45 9.33 -10.01
N TRP A 369 20.62 8.42 -9.52
CA TRP A 369 19.21 8.67 -9.22
C TRP A 369 19.07 9.17 -7.78
N THR A 370 19.79 10.24 -7.41
CA THR A 370 19.71 10.82 -6.05
C THR A 370 18.82 12.06 -6.00
N GLY A 371 18.40 12.59 -7.16
CA GLY A 371 17.50 13.75 -7.22
C GLY A 371 16.13 13.49 -6.60
N PHE A 372 15.58 12.28 -6.79
CA PHE A 372 14.26 11.92 -6.27
C PHE A 372 14.21 11.88 -4.73
N PHE A 373 15.37 11.84 -4.05
CA PHE A 373 15.44 11.98 -2.60
C PHE A 373 14.81 13.30 -2.12
N THR A 374 14.84 14.34 -2.98
CA THR A 374 14.30 15.68 -2.66
C THR A 374 13.12 16.10 -3.53
N SER A 375 12.98 15.57 -4.75
CA SER A 375 11.89 15.94 -5.68
C SER A 375 10.52 16.01 -5.00
N ARG A 376 9.74 17.07 -5.28
CA ARG A 376 8.42 17.33 -4.66
C ARG A 376 8.45 17.29 -3.11
N PRO A 377 9.29 18.10 -2.44
CA PRO A 377 9.46 18.02 -0.99
C PRO A 377 8.17 18.33 -0.22
N THR A 378 7.27 19.15 -0.78
CA THR A 378 5.95 19.42 -0.19
C THR A 378 5.06 18.18 -0.12
N LEU A 379 5.08 17.33 -1.16
CA LEU A 379 4.30 16.09 -1.16
C LEU A 379 4.90 15.07 -0.18
N LYS A 380 6.24 14.97 -0.11
CA LYS A 380 6.95 14.17 0.91
C LYS A 380 6.60 14.61 2.33
N TYR A 381 6.58 15.92 2.58
CA TYR A 381 6.15 16.46 3.87
C TYR A 381 4.68 16.15 4.16
N PHE A 382 3.80 16.29 3.16
CA PHE A 382 2.38 15.99 3.32
C PHE A 382 2.12 14.51 3.63
N GLU A 383 2.85 13.60 2.99
CA GLU A 383 2.85 12.17 3.33
C GLU A 383 3.25 11.95 4.80
N ARG A 384 4.29 12.63 5.29
CA ARG A 384 4.77 12.43 6.66
C ARG A 384 3.75 12.89 7.71
N ILE A 385 3.06 14.00 7.45
CA ILE A 385 1.92 14.44 8.27
C ILE A 385 0.76 13.45 8.14
N GLY A 386 0.51 12.91 6.94
CA GLY A 386 -0.51 11.89 6.69
C GLY A 386 -0.26 10.59 7.43
N ASN A 387 0.98 10.11 7.48
CA ASN A 387 1.38 8.93 8.22
C ASN A 387 1.04 9.09 9.72
N ASN A 388 1.46 10.21 10.31
CA ASN A 388 1.17 10.52 11.72
C ASN A 388 -0.34 10.55 11.97
N PHE A 389 -1.08 11.28 11.13
CA PHE A 389 -2.52 11.42 11.32
C PHE A 389 -3.29 10.10 11.13
N LEU A 390 -2.83 9.23 10.21
CA LEU A 390 -3.38 7.88 10.10
C LEU A 390 -3.18 7.08 11.40
N GLN A 391 -2.07 7.26 12.12
CA GLN A 391 -1.89 6.60 13.43
C GLN A 391 -2.88 7.13 14.45
N VAL A 392 -3.04 8.46 14.51
CA VAL A 392 -4.02 9.12 15.40
C VAL A 392 -5.42 8.58 15.14
N CYS A 393 -5.86 8.52 13.89
CA CYS A 393 -7.18 7.98 13.56
C CYS A 393 -7.33 6.51 13.94
N LYS A 394 -6.32 5.66 13.66
CA LYS A 394 -6.35 4.22 14.02
C LYS A 394 -6.45 4.05 15.53
N GLN A 395 -5.64 4.78 16.30
CA GLN A 395 -5.64 4.76 17.76
C GLN A 395 -7.01 5.18 18.31
N LEU A 396 -7.50 6.36 17.91
CA LEU A 396 -8.77 6.88 18.37
C LEU A 396 -9.96 5.99 17.98
N PHE A 397 -9.97 5.47 16.75
CA PHE A 397 -10.98 4.51 16.29
C PHE A 397 -11.05 3.28 17.21
N THR A 398 -9.90 2.70 17.55
CA THR A 398 -9.82 1.52 18.41
C THR A 398 -10.18 1.86 19.86
N ILE A 399 -9.63 2.93 20.44
CA ILE A 399 -9.84 3.31 21.84
C ILE A 399 -11.32 3.68 22.10
N ALA A 400 -11.95 4.41 21.18
CA ALA A 400 -13.37 4.77 21.29
C ALA A 400 -14.32 3.58 21.00
N GLY A 401 -13.79 2.46 20.51
CA GLY A 401 -14.59 1.30 20.09
C GLY A 401 -15.62 1.70 19.04
N LEU A 402 -15.19 2.36 17.97
CA LEU A 402 -16.05 2.70 16.84
C LEU A 402 -16.41 1.44 16.02
N ASP A 403 -17.55 1.49 15.34
CA ASP A 403 -18.08 0.34 14.61
C ASP A 403 -17.48 0.19 13.21
N ARG A 404 -17.88 -0.88 12.52
CA ARG A 404 -17.45 -1.15 11.14
C ARG A 404 -17.97 -0.13 10.12
N ASN A 405 -19.05 0.60 10.41
CA ASN A 405 -19.59 1.60 9.48
C ASN A 405 -18.61 2.78 9.34
N ASN A 406 -17.95 3.16 10.44
CA ASN A 406 -16.90 4.18 10.42
C ASN A 406 -15.58 3.71 9.78
N GLN A 407 -15.40 2.39 9.61
CA GLN A 407 -14.18 1.82 9.04
C GLN A 407 -13.96 2.26 7.59
N LYS A 408 -15.02 2.52 6.81
CA LYS A 408 -14.91 2.97 5.42
C LYS A 408 -14.14 4.28 5.31
N GLN A 409 -14.44 5.25 6.16
CA GLN A 409 -13.75 6.55 6.18
C GLN A 409 -12.28 6.43 6.61
N LEU A 410 -11.99 5.57 7.60
CA LEU A 410 -10.61 5.25 7.98
C LEU A 410 -9.85 4.59 6.82
N ASN A 411 -10.50 3.68 6.09
CA ASN A 411 -9.90 3.00 4.96
C ASN A 411 -9.55 3.96 3.83
N THR A 412 -10.31 5.03 3.59
CA THR A 412 -9.94 6.05 2.60
C THR A 412 -8.52 6.58 2.83
N MET A 413 -8.16 6.86 4.09
CA MET A 413 -6.82 7.32 4.44
C MET A 413 -5.78 6.21 4.32
N ARG A 414 -6.10 4.97 4.70
CA ARG A 414 -5.20 3.81 4.52
C ARG A 414 -4.83 3.61 3.05
N GLU A 415 -5.85 3.68 2.19
CA GLU A 415 -5.70 3.49 0.76
C GLU A 415 -4.90 4.64 0.13
N ALA A 416 -5.19 5.90 0.48
CA ALA A 416 -4.42 7.06 0.01
C ALA A 416 -2.95 7.01 0.47
N MET A 417 -2.70 6.68 1.74
CA MET A 417 -1.34 6.52 2.27
C MET A 417 -0.60 5.36 1.61
N GLY A 418 -1.29 4.26 1.31
CA GLY A 418 -0.71 3.12 0.60
C GLY A 418 -0.36 3.42 -0.85
N ILE A 419 -1.19 4.22 -1.54
CA ILE A 419 -0.86 4.72 -2.90
C ILE A 419 0.37 5.62 -2.84
N LEU A 420 0.45 6.51 -1.85
CA LEU A 420 1.58 7.42 -1.71
C LEU A 420 2.92 6.72 -1.49
N GLN A 421 2.96 5.47 -1.03
CA GLN A 421 4.23 4.75 -0.88
C GLN A 421 4.82 4.27 -2.20
N HIS A 422 4.03 4.24 -3.28
CA HIS A 422 4.48 3.79 -4.60
C HIS A 422 5.76 4.52 -5.05
N HIS A 423 6.61 3.80 -5.79
CA HIS A 423 7.90 4.30 -6.27
C HIS A 423 7.86 5.46 -7.28
N ASP A 424 6.68 5.88 -7.75
CA ASP A 424 6.51 7.16 -8.46
C ASP A 424 5.73 8.23 -7.67
N ALA A 425 5.22 7.90 -6.49
CA ALA A 425 4.42 8.80 -5.67
C ALA A 425 5.28 9.57 -4.65
N ILE A 426 5.80 8.89 -3.62
CA ILE A 426 6.61 9.55 -2.59
C ILE A 426 7.94 10.06 -3.14
N THR A 427 8.47 9.42 -4.18
CA THR A 427 9.71 9.79 -4.89
C THR A 427 9.58 11.10 -5.64
N GLY A 428 8.37 11.45 -6.08
CA GLY A 428 8.10 12.65 -6.85
C GLY A 428 8.54 12.57 -8.32
N THR A 429 8.56 11.37 -8.90
CA THR A 429 8.96 11.08 -10.30
C THR A 429 7.79 10.98 -11.28
N GLU A 430 6.56 11.18 -10.80
CA GLU A 430 5.33 11.25 -11.58
C GLU A 430 5.13 12.58 -12.34
N LYS A 431 4.21 12.59 -13.32
CA LYS A 431 3.77 13.82 -13.99
C LYS A 431 2.99 14.74 -13.04
N GLN A 432 3.06 16.05 -13.27
CA GLN A 432 2.45 17.06 -12.39
C GLN A 432 0.95 16.84 -12.08
N HIS A 433 0.16 16.40 -13.06
CA HIS A 433 -1.27 16.15 -12.84
C HIS A 433 -1.53 14.90 -11.98
N VAL A 434 -0.59 13.96 -11.94
CA VAL A 434 -0.61 12.78 -11.07
C VAL A 434 -0.26 13.19 -9.64
N ALA A 435 0.75 14.04 -9.46
CA ALA A 435 1.09 14.65 -8.17
C ALA A 435 -0.11 15.38 -7.54
N PHE A 436 -0.87 16.12 -8.36
CA PHE A 436 -2.11 16.77 -7.91
C PHE A 436 -3.20 15.77 -7.52
N ASP A 437 -3.29 14.64 -8.21
CA ASP A 437 -4.23 13.58 -7.85
C ASP A 437 -3.83 12.90 -6.52
N TYR A 438 -2.54 12.65 -6.28
CA TYR A 438 -2.06 12.15 -4.98
C TYR A 438 -2.39 13.11 -3.84
N ALA A 439 -2.12 14.40 -4.02
CA ALA A 439 -2.48 15.42 -3.04
C ALA A 439 -4.00 15.48 -2.80
N ARG A 440 -4.82 15.35 -3.86
CA ARG A 440 -6.29 15.27 -3.77
C ARG A 440 -6.74 14.05 -2.97
N GLN A 441 -6.17 12.87 -3.26
CA GLN A 441 -6.50 11.62 -2.56
C GLN A 441 -6.13 11.71 -1.08
N LEU A 442 -4.92 12.20 -0.76
CA LEU A 442 -4.48 12.37 0.62
C LEU A 442 -5.33 13.41 1.36
N ASN A 443 -5.66 14.54 0.74
CA ASN A 443 -6.54 15.54 1.33
C ASN A 443 -7.93 14.98 1.65
N LYS A 444 -8.51 14.18 0.73
CA LYS A 444 -9.75 13.45 1.02
C LYS A 444 -9.58 12.47 2.20
N GLY A 445 -8.44 11.78 2.26
CA GLY A 445 -8.06 10.95 3.40
C GLY A 445 -8.07 11.72 4.72
N PHE A 446 -7.47 12.91 4.78
CA PHE A 446 -7.51 13.78 5.95
C PHE A 446 -8.94 14.16 6.35
N THR A 447 -9.80 14.53 5.39
CA THR A 447 -11.20 14.86 5.68
C THR A 447 -11.96 13.66 6.26
N ASP A 448 -11.90 12.50 5.61
CA ASP A 448 -12.63 11.31 6.04
C ASP A 448 -12.10 10.78 7.38
N CYS A 449 -10.78 10.72 7.54
CA CYS A 449 -10.11 10.29 8.78
C CYS A 449 -10.35 11.27 9.91
N GLY A 450 -10.38 12.58 9.63
CA GLY A 450 -10.71 13.62 10.59
C GLY A 450 -12.12 13.49 11.14
N ASN A 451 -13.09 13.11 10.30
CA ASN A 451 -14.44 12.80 10.78
C ASN A 451 -14.45 11.61 11.75
N VAL A 452 -13.64 10.59 11.50
CA VAL A 452 -13.47 9.43 12.40
C VAL A 452 -12.81 9.84 13.71
N ALA A 453 -11.74 10.63 13.66
CA ALA A 453 -11.05 11.13 14.84
C ALA A 453 -11.97 12.02 15.71
N ASN A 454 -12.73 12.92 15.06
CA ASN A 454 -13.70 13.78 15.73
C ASN A 454 -14.81 12.97 16.39
N LEU A 455 -15.39 11.98 15.69
CA LEU A 455 -16.41 11.10 16.27
C LEU A 455 -15.86 10.32 17.47
N ALA A 456 -14.65 9.76 17.35
CA ALA A 456 -14.01 9.03 18.42
C ALA A 456 -13.79 9.91 19.65
N LEU A 457 -13.27 11.13 19.48
CA LEU A 457 -13.02 12.06 20.57
C LEU A 457 -14.31 12.51 21.24
N ARG A 458 -15.36 12.84 20.49
CA ARG A 458 -16.67 13.20 21.06
C ARG A 458 -17.20 12.09 21.96
N LYS A 459 -17.15 10.84 21.48
CA LYS A 459 -17.58 9.66 22.23
C LYS A 459 -16.74 9.43 23.50
N LEU A 460 -15.44 9.77 23.48
CA LEU A 460 -14.58 9.69 24.66
C LEU A 460 -14.91 10.81 25.65
N MET A 461 -15.11 12.03 25.17
CA MET A 461 -15.46 13.20 25.99
C MET A 461 -16.86 13.08 26.63
N GLU A 462 -17.85 12.56 25.90
CA GLU A 462 -19.21 12.30 26.40
C GLU A 462 -19.18 11.34 27.60
N LYS A 463 -18.37 10.28 27.53
CA LYS A 463 -18.20 9.34 28.65
C LYS A 463 -17.62 10.00 29.90
N GLU A 464 -16.84 11.05 29.73
CA GLU A 464 -16.18 11.78 30.82
C GLU A 464 -17.04 12.93 31.36
N THR A 465 -18.03 13.41 30.60
CA THR A 465 -18.78 14.64 30.90
C THR A 465 -20.28 14.36 31.06
N ILE A 466 -20.80 14.54 32.28
CA ILE A 466 -22.21 14.27 32.58
C ILE A 466 -23.11 15.36 31.98
N GLY A 467 -24.12 14.95 31.18
CA GLY A 467 -25.12 15.86 30.63
C GLY A 467 -24.70 16.59 29.36
N VAL A 468 -23.58 16.21 28.76
CA VAL A 468 -23.18 16.58 27.40
C VAL A 468 -23.37 15.36 26.53
N THR A 469 -24.08 15.50 25.41
CA THR A 469 -24.23 14.46 24.40
C THR A 469 -23.21 14.66 23.29
N ASN A 470 -22.93 13.63 22.49
CA ASN A 470 -22.07 13.77 21.31
C ASN A 470 -22.51 14.88 20.34
N GLU A 471 -23.82 15.19 20.31
CA GLU A 471 -24.40 16.21 19.42
C GLU A 471 -24.06 17.63 19.88
N ASP A 472 -23.76 17.81 21.17
CA ASP A 472 -23.42 19.11 21.76
C ASP A 472 -21.95 19.51 21.51
N ILE A 473 -21.12 18.60 21.01
CA ILE A 473 -19.69 18.82 20.81
C ILE A 473 -19.39 19.01 19.32
N SER A 474 -18.88 20.19 18.95
CA SER A 474 -18.40 20.51 17.61
C SER A 474 -16.87 20.59 17.61
N LEU A 475 -16.21 19.64 16.93
CA LEU A 475 -14.75 19.63 16.77
C LEU A 475 -14.37 20.00 15.34
N GLN A 476 -13.46 20.95 15.18
CA GLN A 476 -12.82 21.20 13.88
C GLN A 476 -11.31 21.30 14.00
N SER A 477 -10.60 20.92 12.93
CA SER A 477 -9.14 20.84 12.89
C SER A 477 -8.54 21.95 12.04
N CYS A 478 -7.40 22.49 12.47
CA CYS A 478 -6.66 23.50 11.71
C CYS A 478 -5.46 22.89 10.99
N MET A 479 -5.64 22.65 9.69
CA MET A 479 -4.65 21.99 8.82
C MET A 479 -3.55 22.91 8.29
N LEU A 480 -3.75 24.23 8.38
CA LEU A 480 -2.93 25.24 7.72
C LEU A 480 -2.04 26.03 8.70
N LEU A 481 -1.70 25.43 9.84
CA LEU A 481 -0.86 26.09 10.84
C LEU A 481 0.58 26.32 10.37
N ASN A 482 1.06 25.57 9.36
CA ASN A 482 2.37 25.82 8.76
C ASN A 482 2.46 27.19 8.06
N ILE A 483 1.32 27.76 7.65
CA ILE A 483 1.21 29.11 7.10
C ILE A 483 0.53 30.06 8.10
N SER A 484 0.50 29.70 9.39
CA SER A 484 -0.14 30.46 10.46
C SER A 484 -1.58 30.87 10.11
N SER A 485 -2.40 29.87 9.75
CA SER A 485 -3.83 30.05 9.43
C SER A 485 -4.70 29.01 10.12
N CYS A 486 -5.79 29.46 10.75
CA CYS A 486 -6.80 28.65 11.41
C CYS A 486 -8.08 29.46 11.57
N GLU A 487 -9.13 29.09 10.84
CA GLU A 487 -10.39 29.84 10.80
C GLU A 487 -11.02 30.04 12.18
N ILE A 488 -11.01 29.00 13.03
CA ILE A 488 -11.64 29.03 14.36
C ILE A 488 -10.96 30.04 15.28
N THR A 489 -9.62 30.04 15.31
CA THR A 489 -8.86 30.90 16.23
C THR A 489 -8.76 32.35 15.75
N GLU A 490 -9.06 32.58 14.46
CA GLU A 490 -9.08 33.92 13.86
C GLU A 490 -10.43 34.64 14.01
N ASN A 491 -11.52 33.88 14.07
CA ASN A 491 -12.89 34.42 14.06
C ASN A 491 -13.61 34.38 15.41
N ASN A 492 -13.10 33.62 16.39
CA ASN A 492 -13.71 33.51 17.71
C ASN A 492 -12.86 34.15 18.80
N ASN A 493 -13.50 34.91 19.68
CA ASN A 493 -12.84 35.54 20.83
C ASN A 493 -12.70 34.56 22.02
N THR A 494 -13.53 33.52 22.07
CA THR A 494 -13.49 32.44 23.06
C THR A 494 -13.60 31.09 22.35
N PHE A 495 -12.68 30.17 22.67
CA PHE A 495 -12.67 28.83 22.07
C PHE A 495 -11.90 27.84 22.95
N VAL A 496 -12.14 26.56 22.71
CA VAL A 496 -11.44 25.46 23.40
C VAL A 496 -10.43 24.82 22.46
N VAL A 497 -9.23 24.51 22.94
CA VAL A 497 -8.17 23.84 22.18
C VAL A 497 -7.93 22.46 22.79
N THR A 498 -8.28 21.42 22.05
CA THR A 498 -8.09 20.03 22.50
C THR A 498 -6.90 19.40 21.80
N LEU A 499 -5.94 18.96 22.59
CA LEU A 499 -4.66 18.42 22.13
C LEU A 499 -4.62 16.92 22.39
N TYR A 500 -4.49 16.12 21.33
CA TYR A 500 -4.26 14.68 21.45
C TYR A 500 -2.78 14.33 21.31
N ASN A 501 -2.27 13.52 22.24
CA ASN A 501 -0.91 12.98 22.20
C ASN A 501 -0.95 11.49 21.80
N PRO A 502 -0.58 11.13 20.56
CA PRO A 502 -0.57 9.76 20.08
C PRO A 502 0.59 8.90 20.62
N LEU A 503 1.52 9.50 21.36
CA LEU A 503 2.68 8.78 21.89
C LEU A 503 2.30 7.98 23.14
N SER A 504 2.99 6.85 23.34
CA SER A 504 2.87 6.00 24.53
C SER A 504 3.52 6.57 25.80
N ARG A 505 3.91 7.85 25.78
CA ARG A 505 4.53 8.57 26.90
C ARG A 505 3.94 9.95 27.04
N LYS A 506 4.02 10.50 28.26
CA LYS A 506 3.67 11.91 28.50
C LYS A 506 4.62 12.83 27.74
N VAL A 507 4.08 13.92 27.18
CA VAL A 507 4.88 14.94 26.50
C VAL A 507 4.44 16.35 26.89
N SER A 508 5.39 17.26 26.89
CA SER A 508 5.13 18.70 26.99
C SER A 508 5.54 19.37 25.69
N ARG A 509 4.69 20.21 25.10
CA ARG A 509 4.98 20.87 23.82
C ARG A 509 4.45 22.31 23.81
N TYR A 510 5.20 23.19 23.15
CA TYR A 510 4.69 24.52 22.81
C TYR A 510 3.66 24.42 21.69
N VAL A 511 2.50 25.02 21.93
CA VAL A 511 1.39 25.13 20.99
C VAL A 511 1.36 26.57 20.50
N ARG A 512 1.17 26.77 19.19
CA ARG A 512 1.10 28.08 18.55
C ARG A 512 -0.25 28.20 17.84
N LEU A 513 -1.01 29.23 18.19
CA LEU A 513 -2.35 29.46 17.67
C LEU A 513 -2.38 30.79 16.90
N PRO A 514 -2.65 30.81 15.60
CA PRO A 514 -2.72 32.04 14.82
C PRO A 514 -3.98 32.81 15.19
N VAL A 515 -3.84 34.10 15.45
CA VAL A 515 -4.92 34.99 15.89
C VAL A 515 -4.88 36.30 15.11
N LYS A 516 -6.03 36.97 15.01
CA LYS A 516 -6.23 38.17 14.18
C LYS A 516 -5.20 39.29 14.45
N GLY A 517 -4.71 39.39 15.68
CA GLY A 517 -3.62 40.27 16.07
C GLY A 517 -3.99 41.76 16.01
N ASN A 518 -4.81 42.21 16.96
CA ASN A 518 -5.13 43.62 17.16
C ASN A 518 -4.41 44.21 18.40
N GLY A 519 -3.37 43.56 18.92
CA GLY A 519 -2.75 43.90 20.21
C GLY A 519 -3.48 43.33 21.42
N ASP A 520 -4.46 42.45 21.19
CA ASP A 520 -5.22 41.79 22.24
C ASP A 520 -4.36 40.76 22.97
N SER A 521 -4.41 40.78 24.30
CA SER A 521 -3.78 39.74 25.11
C SER A 521 -4.76 38.59 25.33
N TYR A 522 -4.27 37.36 25.18
CA TYR A 522 -5.06 36.15 25.37
C TYR A 522 -4.78 35.53 26.73
N THR A 523 -5.84 35.07 27.40
CA THR A 523 -5.78 34.25 28.61
C THR A 523 -6.07 32.80 28.24
N ILE A 524 -5.25 31.90 28.77
CA ILE A 524 -5.40 30.46 28.55
C ILE A 524 -5.46 29.77 29.91
N TYR A 525 -6.50 28.98 30.13
CA TYR A 525 -6.65 28.15 31.31
C TYR A 525 -6.41 26.69 30.98
N ASP A 526 -5.72 25.99 31.88
CA ASP A 526 -5.55 24.54 31.82
C ASP A 526 -6.87 23.81 32.18
N PRO A 527 -6.96 22.48 31.96
CA PRO A 527 -8.14 21.71 32.33
C PRO A 527 -8.55 21.86 33.81
N SER A 528 -7.62 22.17 34.71
CA SER A 528 -7.88 22.36 36.14
C SER A 528 -8.34 23.77 36.50
N GLY A 529 -8.43 24.68 35.53
CA GLY A 529 -8.81 26.09 35.71
C GLY A 529 -7.65 26.99 36.13
N ASN A 530 -6.39 26.54 36.03
CA ASN A 530 -5.24 27.38 36.34
C ASN A 530 -4.84 28.21 35.13
N LEU A 531 -4.52 29.48 35.37
CA LEU A 531 -4.00 30.38 34.33
C LEU A 531 -2.61 29.92 33.87
N ILE A 532 -2.45 29.75 32.57
CA ILE A 532 -1.18 29.38 31.93
C ILE A 532 -0.45 30.63 31.46
N LYS A 533 0.88 30.63 31.61
CA LYS A 533 1.73 31.66 31.01
C LYS A 533 1.68 31.57 29.48
N THR A 534 1.28 32.65 28.85
CA THR A 534 1.22 32.81 27.39
C THR A 534 2.23 33.83 26.89
N GLN A 535 2.54 33.77 25.60
CA GLN A 535 3.32 34.78 24.89
C GLN A 535 2.68 35.02 23.53
N THR A 536 2.39 36.28 23.20
CA THR A 536 1.93 36.66 21.86
C THR A 536 3.14 37.10 21.03
N LEU A 537 3.26 36.59 19.81
CA LEU A 537 4.35 36.88 18.89
C LEU A 537 3.79 37.37 17.54
N PRO A 538 4.39 38.39 16.90
CA PRO A 538 4.01 38.74 15.54
C PRO A 538 4.39 37.61 14.56
N ILE A 539 3.53 37.35 13.58
CA ILE A 539 3.82 36.38 12.52
C ILE A 539 4.95 36.96 11.64
N PRO A 540 6.00 36.18 11.32
CA PRO A 540 7.08 36.65 10.46
C PRO A 540 6.57 37.12 9.10
N HIS A 541 7.14 38.22 8.59
CA HIS A 541 6.75 38.83 7.32
C HIS A 541 6.86 37.85 6.13
N SER A 542 7.79 36.90 6.16
CA SER A 542 7.88 35.83 5.14
C SER A 542 6.66 34.91 5.13
N VAL A 543 6.09 34.59 6.29
CA VAL A 543 4.88 33.76 6.42
C VAL A 543 3.64 34.53 5.97
N LEU A 544 3.52 35.80 6.35
CA LEU A 544 2.43 36.68 5.91
C LEU A 544 2.36 36.83 4.39
N LYS A 545 3.51 36.69 3.70
CA LYS A 545 3.63 36.80 2.25
C LYS A 545 3.59 35.47 1.49
N ILE A 546 3.32 34.35 2.15
CA ILE A 546 3.21 33.05 1.47
C ILE A 546 2.09 33.12 0.40
N PRO A 547 2.37 32.81 -0.87
CA PRO A 547 1.36 32.78 -1.91
C PRO A 547 0.24 31.79 -1.56
N GLY A 548 -1.02 32.20 -1.76
CA GLY A 548 -2.19 31.38 -1.45
C GLY A 548 -2.60 31.39 0.03
N ARG A 549 -1.88 32.09 0.91
CA ARG A 549 -2.32 32.29 2.29
C ARG A 549 -3.52 33.24 2.34
N THR A 550 -4.68 32.70 2.69
CA THR A 550 -5.93 33.45 2.93
C THR A 550 -6.25 33.42 4.43
N SER A 551 -5.69 34.36 5.19
CA SER A 551 -5.82 34.40 6.66
C SER A 551 -5.74 35.83 7.18
N LEU A 552 -6.58 36.13 8.18
CA LEU A 552 -6.61 37.38 8.94
C LEU A 552 -5.57 37.41 10.07
N ALA A 553 -4.95 36.27 10.39
CA ALA A 553 -4.00 36.19 11.48
C ALA A 553 -2.76 37.06 11.23
N LYS A 554 -2.37 37.83 12.25
CA LYS A 554 -1.16 38.67 12.27
C LYS A 554 -0.21 38.31 13.42
N GLU A 555 -0.72 37.61 14.43
CA GLU A 555 0.02 37.21 15.61
C GLU A 555 -0.24 35.73 15.89
N GLU A 556 0.62 35.13 16.72
CA GLU A 556 0.43 33.80 17.27
C GLU A 556 0.50 33.84 18.79
N VAL A 557 -0.48 33.22 19.43
CA VAL A 557 -0.45 32.97 20.87
C VAL A 557 0.26 31.66 21.12
N VAL A 558 1.30 31.70 21.95
CA VAL A 558 2.14 30.56 22.28
C VAL A 558 1.99 30.22 23.75
N PHE A 559 1.76 28.94 24.05
CA PHE A 559 1.74 28.43 25.42
C PHE A 559 2.33 27.02 25.50
N LEU A 560 2.81 26.63 26.68
CA LEU A 560 3.33 25.31 26.93
C LEU A 560 2.20 24.38 27.41
N ALA A 561 1.78 23.45 26.55
CA ALA A 561 0.91 22.36 26.95
C ALA A 561 1.75 21.32 27.72
N LYS A 562 1.72 21.40 29.05
CA LYS A 562 2.47 20.50 29.93
C LYS A 562 1.78 19.15 30.10
N ASP A 563 2.59 18.10 30.20
CA ASP A 563 2.21 16.74 30.61
C ASP A 563 0.98 16.17 29.90
N LEU A 564 0.88 16.37 28.58
CA LEU A 564 -0.15 15.72 27.76
C LEU A 564 -0.10 14.20 28.02
N PRO A 565 -1.23 13.57 28.35
CA PRO A 565 -1.26 12.17 28.73
C PRO A 565 -0.87 11.27 27.55
N MET A 566 -0.29 10.12 27.84
CA MET A 566 0.01 9.10 26.82
C MET A 566 -1.27 8.61 26.14
N MET A 567 -1.30 8.56 24.81
CA MET A 567 -2.46 8.15 24.00
C MET A 567 -3.79 8.79 24.46
N GLY A 568 -3.73 10.06 24.89
CA GLY A 568 -4.85 10.76 25.48
C GLY A 568 -4.86 12.24 25.10
N TYR A 569 -5.88 12.96 25.58
CA TYR A 569 -6.05 14.38 25.26
C TYR A 569 -6.11 15.29 26.49
N ARG A 570 -5.92 16.59 26.27
CA ARG A 570 -6.21 17.68 27.22
C ARG A 570 -6.83 18.85 26.49
N SER A 571 -7.75 19.55 27.16
CA SER A 571 -8.46 20.71 26.63
C SER A 571 -8.07 21.98 27.37
N TYR A 572 -7.74 23.02 26.62
CA TYR A 572 -7.31 24.33 27.10
C TYR A 572 -8.36 25.37 26.71
N TYR A 573 -8.70 26.27 27.62
CA TYR A 573 -9.74 27.28 27.41
C TYR A 573 -9.09 28.61 27.08
N VAL A 574 -9.34 29.13 25.89
CA VAL A 574 -8.71 30.35 25.37
C VAL A 574 -9.75 31.47 25.30
N SER A 575 -9.41 32.63 25.85
CA SER A 575 -10.24 33.83 25.80
C SER A 575 -9.37 35.05 25.53
N GLU A 576 -9.81 35.89 24.61
CA GLU A 576 -9.33 37.26 24.49
C GLU A 576 -9.66 38.04 25.78
N LYS A 577 -8.73 38.85 26.32
CA LYS A 577 -8.94 39.57 27.60
C LYS A 577 -10.03 40.64 27.57
N ASN A 578 -10.36 41.16 26.39
CA ASN A 578 -11.37 42.22 26.23
C ASN A 578 -12.76 41.66 25.89
N ALA A 579 -12.88 40.35 25.62
CA ALA A 579 -14.16 39.68 25.56
C ALA A 579 -14.68 39.48 26.98
N ASN A 580 -16.01 39.57 27.19
CA ASN A 580 -16.65 39.29 28.48
C ASN A 580 -15.94 38.11 29.15
N GLU A 581 -15.25 38.37 30.28
CA GLU A 581 -14.55 37.32 31.01
C GLU A 581 -15.50 36.13 31.17
N ILE A 582 -14.95 34.92 31.10
CA ILE A 582 -15.65 33.68 31.50
C ILE A 582 -15.82 33.73 33.04
N SER A 583 -16.49 34.76 33.55
CA SER A 583 -16.67 35.11 34.96
C SER A 583 -17.81 34.34 35.61
N GLY A 584 -18.41 33.38 34.89
CA GLY A 584 -19.49 32.51 35.39
C GLY A 584 -19.11 31.04 35.56
N MET A 585 -17.97 30.57 35.05
CA MET A 585 -17.58 29.16 35.25
C MET A 585 -16.98 28.99 36.65
N LYS A 586 -17.80 28.59 37.62
CA LYS A 586 -17.30 27.88 38.82
C LYS A 586 -16.71 26.53 38.37
N MET A 587 -15.50 26.54 37.82
CA MET A 587 -14.74 25.35 37.49
C MET A 587 -14.36 24.65 38.81
N LYS A 588 -15.09 23.59 39.17
CA LYS A 588 -14.61 22.66 40.19
C LYS A 588 -13.39 21.93 39.63
N LYS A 589 -12.30 21.91 40.39
CA LYS A 589 -11.05 21.17 40.11
C LYS A 589 -11.32 19.88 39.34
N PHE A 590 -10.95 19.84 38.06
CA PHE A 590 -10.84 18.59 37.31
C PHE A 590 -9.66 17.80 37.87
N ARG A 591 -9.93 16.67 38.55
CA ARG A 591 -8.88 15.69 38.86
C ARG A 591 -8.50 15.01 37.55
N ASN A 592 -7.20 14.83 37.34
CA ASN A 592 -6.63 14.04 36.25
C ASN A 592 -7.31 12.67 36.18
N ASN A 593 -8.20 12.45 35.21
CA ASN A 593 -8.75 11.13 34.96
C ASN A 593 -7.69 10.30 34.22
N TYR A 594 -7.11 9.36 34.94
CA TYR A 594 -6.44 8.21 34.36
C TYR A 594 -7.54 7.25 33.86
N ILE A 595 -7.34 6.67 32.68
CA ILE A 595 -8.10 5.49 32.27
C ILE A 595 -7.78 4.41 33.32
N HIS A 596 -8.83 3.92 33.99
CA HIS A 596 -8.85 3.23 35.29
C HIS A 596 -8.83 4.13 36.54
N ASP A 597 -9.98 4.71 36.90
CA ASP A 597 -10.65 4.28 38.13
C ASP A 597 -12.15 4.64 38.13
N LYS A 598 -12.96 3.80 38.78
CA LYS A 598 -14.40 3.98 38.97
C LYS A 598 -14.62 4.91 40.17
N GLU A 599 -14.93 6.18 39.95
CA GLU A 599 -15.78 6.93 40.89
C GLU A 599 -16.46 8.13 40.22
N ARG A 600 -17.80 8.19 40.36
CA ARG A 600 -18.69 9.16 39.70
C ARG A 600 -18.60 10.53 40.36
N THR A 601 -18.45 11.60 39.58
CA THR A 601 -18.82 12.95 40.05
C THR A 601 -19.42 13.80 38.93
N LYS A 602 -20.55 14.46 39.25
CA LYS A 602 -21.39 15.31 38.37
C LYS A 602 -20.67 16.61 38.01
N ILE A 603 -20.65 16.96 36.72
CA ILE A 603 -20.19 18.27 36.20
C ILE A 603 -21.22 18.76 35.18
N ARG A 604 -21.71 19.99 35.33
CA ARG A 604 -22.48 20.73 34.31
C ARG A 604 -21.53 21.76 33.68
N ILE A 605 -21.49 21.81 32.36
CA ILE A 605 -20.98 22.95 31.60
C ILE A 605 -22.17 23.91 31.46
N GLY A 606 -22.00 25.21 31.74
CA GLY A 606 -23.11 26.19 31.77
C GLY A 606 -23.78 26.46 30.41
N ASP A 607 -24.53 27.55 30.29
CA ASP A 607 -25.41 27.87 29.14
C ASP A 607 -24.71 28.60 27.96
N VAL A 608 -23.38 28.44 27.77
CA VAL A 608 -22.61 29.15 26.73
C VAL A 608 -22.09 28.17 25.69
N THR A 609 -22.50 28.36 24.44
CA THR A 609 -21.94 27.65 23.28
C THR A 609 -20.54 28.21 22.98
N VAL A 610 -19.53 27.34 23.00
CA VAL A 610 -18.14 27.68 22.65
C VAL A 610 -17.68 26.79 21.50
N ASP A 611 -16.94 27.38 20.55
CA ASP A 611 -16.35 26.62 19.45
C ASP A 611 -15.13 25.84 19.93
N GLN A 612 -15.07 24.55 19.64
CA GLN A 612 -13.95 23.69 20.01
C GLN A 612 -13.07 23.38 18.80
N SER A 613 -11.82 23.82 18.90
CA SER A 613 -10.72 23.47 18.01
C SER A 613 -10.03 22.20 18.50
N PHE A 614 -9.66 21.34 17.54
CA PHE A 614 -8.96 20.09 17.77
C PHE A 614 -7.59 20.11 17.08
N TRP A 615 -6.60 19.59 17.78
CA TRP A 615 -5.22 19.52 17.32
C TRP A 615 -4.55 18.20 17.71
N TRP A 616 -3.68 17.70 16.84
CA TRP A 616 -2.85 16.53 17.09
C TRP A 616 -1.38 16.91 17.01
N TYR A 617 -0.58 16.19 17.80
CA TYR A 617 0.85 16.40 17.93
C TYR A 617 1.65 15.18 17.48
#